data_AF-A0A1M6UHE3-F1
#
_entry.id   AF-A0A1M6UHE3-F1
#
_cell.length_a   1.000
_cell.length_b   1.000
_cell.length_c   1.000
_cell.angle_alpha   90.00
_cell.angle_beta   90.00
_cell.angle_gamma   90.00
#
_symmetry.space_group_name_H-M   'P 1'
#
loop_
_entity.id
_entity.type
_entity.pdbx_description
1 polymer ?
#
loop_
_entity_poly.entity_id
_entity_poly.type
_entity_poly.pdbx_seq_one_letter_code
_entity_poly.pdbx_strand_id
1 'polypeptide(L)'
;MWRWDQGRLQYFSLDRIRRIAACITELDGVSLNADPDPLRTLLPLTVGLPFAPEHYRVWRNYARVFKILGLASTINGRLRPTSLCRRLIATGEEYLTYDAYLQFLVKVFYYPSPAFKGYNVNDTQSYPYCAILKYLIANAHNSGDPSLTVEDVFSRLIGNNVTGLEGINSYANLGASNFIGQNDQIRQVREMLVFISQLSFLSWNDSRLFIDIHALENLSSAQVEGLVSPMNGLRHEDSEFEIQRMFDISPNEESLLELKEPNTPEDLVFTEGRKIRVSHLRTERNRKVIKHYFQHAENSKLCDICRVEVAGRYPWLNNLIEVHHILPLASPLHVDRAGTSLNDLVGLCPNCHRATHSFYKIELSNENLADFVSEEHAKETYYQVKSQFLNI
;
A
#
# COMPACT_ATOMS: atom_id res chain seq x y z
N MET A 1 1.78 18.40 -15.65
CA MET A 1 0.90 17.24 -15.96
C MET A 1 1.34 16.05 -15.15
N TRP A 2 0.40 15.39 -14.46
CA TRP A 2 0.70 14.28 -13.58
C TRP A 2 1.11 13.05 -14.39
N ARG A 3 2.22 12.41 -13.99
CA ARG A 3 2.85 11.28 -14.68
C ARG A 3 3.29 10.22 -13.69
N TRP A 4 3.05 8.95 -13.99
CA TRP A 4 3.48 7.85 -13.14
C TRP A 4 4.41 6.91 -13.91
N ASP A 5 4.53 5.65 -13.49
CA ASP A 5 5.33 4.65 -14.18
C ASP A 5 4.65 4.07 -15.44
N GLN A 6 5.31 3.13 -16.12
CA GLN A 6 4.96 2.64 -17.45
C GLN A 6 4.47 1.19 -17.38
N GLY A 7 3.35 0.94 -16.68
CA GLY A 7 2.66 -0.34 -16.79
C GLY A 7 3.26 -1.42 -15.90
N ARG A 8 3.85 -1.02 -14.77
CA ARG A 8 4.59 -1.94 -13.88
C ARG A 8 3.99 -2.01 -12.49
N LEU A 9 2.68 -1.84 -12.39
CA LEU A 9 1.96 -1.83 -11.12
C LEU A 9 2.26 -3.05 -10.24
N GLN A 10 2.60 -4.20 -10.86
CA GLN A 10 3.06 -5.38 -10.14
C GLN A 10 4.29 -5.15 -9.23
N TYR A 11 5.14 -4.16 -9.50
CA TYR A 11 6.30 -3.84 -8.65
C TYR A 11 5.95 -2.88 -7.49
N PHE A 12 4.71 -2.37 -7.44
CA PHE A 12 4.27 -1.34 -6.50
C PHE A 12 3.47 -1.89 -5.30
N SER A 13 3.37 -3.22 -5.15
CA SER A 13 2.81 -3.80 -3.92
C SER A 13 3.77 -3.59 -2.75
N LEU A 14 3.26 -3.20 -1.58
CA LEU A 14 4.05 -2.90 -0.37
C LEU A 14 5.06 -3.99 0.04
N ASP A 15 4.69 -5.27 -0.09
CA ASP A 15 5.60 -6.39 0.17
C ASP A 15 6.79 -6.41 -0.82
N ARG A 16 6.51 -6.32 -2.12
CA ARG A 16 7.56 -6.23 -3.15
C ARG A 16 8.42 -4.98 -2.99
N ILE A 17 7.86 -3.85 -2.58
CA ILE A 17 8.62 -2.62 -2.30
C ILE A 17 9.67 -2.87 -1.22
N ARG A 18 9.33 -3.55 -0.10
CA ARG A 18 10.30 -3.91 0.94
C ARG A 18 11.36 -4.88 0.46
N ARG A 19 10.98 -5.87 -0.36
CA ARG A 19 11.94 -6.81 -0.98
C ARG A 19 12.92 -6.09 -1.91
N ILE A 20 12.44 -5.16 -2.72
CA ILE A 20 13.28 -4.29 -3.55
C ILE A 20 14.19 -3.43 -2.66
N ALA A 21 13.65 -2.84 -1.59
CA ALA A 21 14.42 -2.03 -0.64
C ALA A 21 15.57 -2.83 -0.02
N ALA A 22 15.33 -4.07 0.40
CA ALA A 22 16.36 -4.96 0.94
C ALA A 22 17.50 -5.18 -0.07
N CYS A 23 17.15 -5.48 -1.32
CA CYS A 23 18.15 -5.66 -2.38
C CYS A 23 18.94 -4.37 -2.64
N ILE A 24 18.26 -3.22 -2.72
CA ILE A 24 18.90 -1.93 -2.98
C ILE A 24 19.85 -1.54 -1.85
N THR A 25 19.47 -1.80 -0.59
CA THR A 25 20.34 -1.53 0.57
C THR A 25 21.55 -2.45 0.58
N GLU A 26 21.40 -3.73 0.23
CA GLU A 26 22.53 -4.66 0.09
C GLU A 26 23.50 -4.24 -1.01
N LEU A 27 22.97 -3.70 -2.12
CA LEU A 27 23.74 -3.26 -3.28
C LEU A 27 24.23 -1.81 -3.19
N ASP A 28 24.24 -1.18 -2.01
CA ASP A 28 24.70 0.20 -1.85
C ASP A 28 26.12 0.41 -2.40
N GLY A 29 26.26 1.37 -3.30
CA GLY A 29 27.53 1.78 -3.86
C GLY A 29 28.01 0.93 -5.03
N VAL A 30 27.31 -0.13 -5.45
CA VAL A 30 27.71 -0.90 -6.64
C VAL A 30 27.70 -0.02 -7.89
N SER A 31 28.66 -0.24 -8.78
CA SER A 31 28.69 0.45 -10.08
C SER A 31 27.61 -0.11 -10.99
N LEU A 32 26.67 0.73 -11.42
CA LEU A 32 25.55 0.31 -12.28
C LEU A 32 25.99 -0.07 -13.71
N ASN A 33 27.24 0.25 -14.06
CA ASN A 33 27.88 -0.10 -15.31
C ASN A 33 28.79 -1.34 -15.21
N ALA A 34 28.87 -2.00 -14.05
CA ALA A 34 29.66 -3.22 -13.88
C ALA A 34 29.12 -4.38 -14.74
N ASP A 35 30.00 -5.29 -15.16
CA ASP A 35 29.64 -6.52 -15.86
C ASP A 35 29.98 -7.75 -14.99
N PRO A 36 29.03 -8.67 -14.76
CA PRO A 36 27.63 -8.64 -15.19
C PRO A 36 26.79 -7.55 -14.49
N ASP A 37 25.60 -7.25 -15.00
CA ASP A 37 24.66 -6.28 -14.40
C ASP A 37 24.40 -6.63 -12.92
N PRO A 38 24.84 -5.79 -11.96
CA PRO A 38 24.83 -6.15 -10.53
C PRO A 38 23.42 -6.32 -9.96
N LEU A 39 22.42 -5.78 -10.65
CA LEU A 39 21.02 -5.87 -10.26
C LEU A 39 20.33 -7.14 -10.77
N ARG A 40 20.93 -7.84 -11.75
CA ARG A 40 20.27 -8.91 -12.52
C ARG A 40 20.06 -10.22 -11.75
N THR A 41 20.83 -10.45 -10.71
CA THR A 41 20.76 -11.70 -9.92
C THR A 41 19.87 -11.52 -8.70
N LEU A 42 20.20 -10.55 -7.84
CA LEU A 42 19.57 -10.41 -6.53
C LEU A 42 18.10 -9.95 -6.63
N LEU A 43 17.79 -8.97 -7.49
CA LEU A 43 16.44 -8.43 -7.58
C LEU A 43 15.41 -9.47 -8.06
N PRO A 44 15.60 -10.18 -9.19
CA PRO A 44 14.61 -11.17 -9.61
C PRO A 44 14.41 -12.30 -8.60
N LEU A 45 15.50 -12.77 -7.99
CA LEU A 45 15.46 -13.83 -6.99
C LEU A 45 14.65 -13.43 -5.76
N THR A 46 14.91 -12.25 -5.20
CA THR A 46 14.27 -11.80 -3.95
C THR A 46 12.85 -11.30 -4.17
N VAL A 47 12.59 -10.59 -5.26
CA VAL A 47 11.28 -9.97 -5.54
C VAL A 47 10.30 -10.95 -6.20
N GLY A 48 10.81 -11.98 -6.88
CA GLY A 48 9.98 -12.92 -7.64
C GLY A 48 9.40 -12.33 -8.92
N LEU A 49 10.06 -11.31 -9.50
CA LEU A 49 9.68 -10.66 -10.75
C LEU A 49 10.88 -10.57 -11.69
N PRO A 50 10.71 -10.66 -13.02
CA PRO A 50 11.82 -10.89 -13.94
C PRO A 50 12.71 -9.66 -14.20
N PHE A 51 12.26 -8.44 -13.89
CA PHE A 51 12.93 -7.19 -14.30
C PHE A 51 13.28 -7.16 -15.80
N ALA A 52 12.31 -7.59 -16.63
CA ALA A 52 12.44 -7.70 -18.07
C ALA A 52 12.60 -6.33 -18.80
N PRO A 53 13.19 -6.31 -20.00
CA PRO A 53 13.81 -7.45 -20.68
C PRO A 53 15.24 -7.75 -20.20
N GLU A 54 15.69 -8.99 -20.40
CA GLU A 54 17.01 -9.46 -19.95
C GLU A 54 18.18 -8.76 -20.64
N HIS A 55 18.03 -8.39 -21.92
CA HIS A 55 19.08 -7.78 -22.75
C HIS A 55 19.37 -6.30 -22.42
N TYR A 56 18.62 -5.69 -21.51
CA TYR A 56 18.86 -4.32 -21.06
C TYR A 56 19.10 -4.30 -19.56
N ARG A 57 20.14 -3.59 -19.10
CA ARG A 57 20.41 -3.37 -17.67
C ARG A 57 19.15 -3.01 -16.86
N VAL A 58 19.01 -3.56 -15.65
CA VAL A 58 17.82 -3.35 -14.82
C VAL A 58 17.63 -1.86 -14.56
N TRP A 59 18.69 -1.14 -14.17
CA TRP A 59 18.60 0.29 -13.88
C TRP A 59 18.09 1.11 -15.06
N ARG A 60 18.55 0.81 -16.29
CA ARG A 60 18.11 1.50 -17.52
C ARG A 60 16.59 1.45 -17.66
N ASN A 61 15.98 0.32 -17.34
CA ASN A 61 14.54 0.13 -17.48
C ASN A 61 13.77 0.53 -16.23
N TYR A 62 14.27 0.25 -15.02
CA TYR A 62 13.54 0.31 -13.76
C TYR A 62 13.93 1.47 -12.83
N ALA A 63 14.88 2.33 -13.22
CA ALA A 63 15.25 3.50 -12.41
C ALA A 63 14.04 4.37 -12.03
N ARG A 64 13.05 4.53 -12.92
CA ARG A 64 11.84 5.28 -12.58
C ARG A 64 11.04 4.63 -11.43
N VAL A 65 10.87 3.32 -11.44
CA VAL A 65 10.19 2.57 -10.37
C VAL A 65 10.92 2.83 -9.05
N PHE A 66 12.25 2.65 -9.02
CA PHE A 66 13.03 2.86 -7.80
C PHE A 66 13.00 4.30 -7.30
N LYS A 67 13.03 5.28 -8.21
CA LYS A 67 13.00 6.71 -7.87
C LYS A 67 11.64 7.17 -7.36
N ILE A 68 10.55 6.77 -8.01
CA ILE A 68 9.19 7.17 -7.61
C ILE A 68 8.81 6.57 -6.25
N LEU A 69 9.23 5.33 -5.99
CA LEU A 69 9.05 4.67 -4.70
C LEU A 69 9.97 5.20 -3.60
N GLY A 70 10.85 6.15 -3.93
CA GLY A 70 11.82 6.72 -3.02
C GLY A 70 12.84 5.73 -2.50
N LEU A 71 13.23 4.74 -3.31
CA LEU A 71 14.16 3.68 -2.91
C LEU A 71 15.62 4.01 -3.24
N ALA A 72 15.90 4.54 -4.43
CA ALA A 72 17.27 4.82 -4.84
C ALA A 72 17.41 5.90 -5.90
N SER A 73 18.61 6.47 -5.98
CA SER A 73 19.12 7.27 -7.09
C SER A 73 20.54 6.81 -7.48
N THR A 74 21.14 7.45 -8.48
CA THR A 74 22.54 7.19 -8.87
C THR A 74 23.44 8.38 -8.60
N ILE A 75 24.50 8.19 -7.82
CA ILE A 75 25.51 9.23 -7.58
C ILE A 75 26.85 8.75 -8.14
N ASN A 76 27.43 9.50 -9.07
CA ASN A 76 28.69 9.15 -9.73
C ASN A 76 28.68 7.74 -10.35
N GLY A 77 27.56 7.36 -10.98
CA GLY A 77 27.36 6.05 -11.61
C GLY A 77 27.19 4.87 -10.66
N ARG A 78 27.05 5.13 -9.35
CA ARG A 78 26.86 4.12 -8.31
C ARG A 78 25.44 4.18 -7.75
N LEU A 79 24.86 3.01 -7.48
CA LEU A 79 23.57 2.87 -6.82
C LEU A 79 23.64 3.49 -5.42
N ARG A 80 22.67 4.32 -5.05
CA ARG A 80 22.57 4.89 -3.70
C ARG A 80 21.15 4.74 -3.15
N PRO A 81 20.95 3.98 -2.07
CA PRO A 81 19.70 3.95 -1.35
C PRO A 81 19.43 5.31 -0.69
N THR A 82 18.17 5.73 -0.69
CA THR A 82 17.68 6.85 0.14
C THR A 82 17.66 6.46 1.61
N SER A 83 17.46 7.42 2.52
CA SER A 83 17.19 7.07 3.93
C SER A 83 15.85 6.35 4.07
N LEU A 84 14.82 6.73 3.30
CA LEU A 84 13.53 6.03 3.25
C LEU A 84 13.67 4.54 2.91
N CYS A 85 14.51 4.19 1.94
CA CYS A 85 14.79 2.81 1.57
C CYS A 85 15.37 2.01 2.73
N ARG A 86 16.33 2.58 3.47
CA ARG A 86 16.95 1.92 4.62
C ARG A 86 15.94 1.73 5.74
N ARG A 87 15.08 2.73 5.98
CA ARG A 87 14.03 2.68 7.00
C ARG A 87 12.96 1.62 6.73
N LEU A 88 12.66 1.33 5.46
CA LEU A 88 11.69 0.29 5.08
C LEU A 88 12.11 -1.12 5.50
N ILE A 89 13.41 -1.37 5.69
CA ILE A 89 13.96 -2.66 6.13
C ILE A 89 14.55 -2.60 7.55
N ALA A 90 14.49 -1.43 8.20
CA ALA A 90 14.99 -1.26 9.55
C ALA A 90 14.15 -2.07 10.55
N THR A 91 14.70 -2.29 11.74
CA THR A 91 14.01 -3.03 12.82
C THR A 91 13.98 -2.19 14.09
N GLY A 92 13.08 -2.53 15.02
CA GLY A 92 13.02 -1.84 16.32
C GLY A 92 12.31 -0.48 16.23
N GLU A 93 12.96 0.57 16.71
CA GLU A 93 12.42 1.94 16.77
C GLU A 93 12.51 2.66 15.42
N GLU A 94 13.43 2.27 14.53
CA GLU A 94 13.58 2.88 13.20
C GLU A 94 12.66 2.26 12.13
N TYR A 95 11.93 1.20 12.49
CA TYR A 95 11.08 0.44 11.58
C TYR A 95 9.91 1.29 11.07
N LEU A 96 9.85 1.47 9.75
CA LEU A 96 8.79 2.22 9.10
C LEU A 96 7.63 1.31 8.68
N THR A 97 6.42 1.57 9.22
CA THR A 97 5.20 0.88 8.80
C THR A 97 4.85 1.22 7.34
N TYR A 98 4.03 0.38 6.69
CA TYR A 98 3.56 0.67 5.33
C TYR A 98 2.74 1.95 5.25
N ASP A 99 1.88 2.18 6.25
CA ASP A 99 1.06 3.39 6.32
C ASP A 99 1.94 4.63 6.51
N ALA A 100 2.91 4.60 7.43
CA ALA A 100 3.85 5.71 7.61
C ALA A 100 4.67 5.98 6.34
N TYR A 101 5.09 4.93 5.62
CA TYR A 101 5.75 5.07 4.32
C TYR A 101 4.86 5.77 3.28
N LEU A 102 3.62 5.32 3.11
CA LEU A 102 2.71 5.91 2.13
C LEU A 102 2.31 7.34 2.53
N GLN A 103 2.06 7.61 3.82
CA GLN A 103 1.78 8.95 4.32
C GLN A 103 2.97 9.89 4.11
N PHE A 104 4.20 9.42 4.29
CA PHE A 104 5.38 10.20 3.94
C PHE A 104 5.42 10.51 2.44
N LEU A 105 5.21 9.49 1.58
CA LEU A 105 5.15 9.67 0.13
C LEU A 105 4.09 10.68 -0.32
N VAL A 106 2.91 10.69 0.32
CA VAL A 106 1.84 11.68 0.05
C VAL A 106 2.39 13.10 0.12
N LYS A 107 3.21 13.37 1.14
CA LYS A 107 3.66 14.71 1.51
C LYS A 107 4.86 15.18 0.70
N VAL A 108 5.73 14.27 0.26
CA VAL A 108 7.00 14.63 -0.42
C VAL A 108 6.95 14.51 -1.95
N PHE A 109 6.08 13.66 -2.50
CA PHE A 109 6.05 13.46 -3.95
C PHE A 109 5.38 14.64 -4.67
N TYR A 110 6.10 15.27 -5.61
CA TYR A 110 5.61 16.43 -6.36
C TYR A 110 6.01 16.40 -7.84
N TYR A 111 5.29 17.14 -8.69
CA TYR A 111 5.67 17.47 -10.06
C TYR A 111 6.20 18.90 -10.20
N PRO A 112 7.10 19.19 -11.15
CA PRO A 112 7.84 18.20 -11.93
C PRO A 112 8.76 17.39 -11.01
N SER A 113 8.66 16.06 -11.07
CA SER A 113 9.40 15.18 -10.17
C SER A 113 10.81 14.94 -10.74
N PRO A 114 11.85 14.90 -9.90
CA PRO A 114 13.22 14.53 -10.29
C PRO A 114 13.32 13.09 -10.83
N ALA A 115 12.29 12.26 -10.67
CA ALA A 115 12.23 10.93 -11.27
C ALA A 115 11.98 10.95 -12.79
N PHE A 116 11.64 12.11 -13.38
CA PHE A 116 11.31 12.26 -14.79
C PHE A 116 12.26 13.21 -15.51
N LYS A 117 12.34 13.05 -16.84
CA LYS A 117 13.03 14.00 -17.71
C LYS A 117 12.33 15.36 -17.67
N GLY A 118 13.12 16.43 -17.72
CA GLY A 118 12.61 17.81 -17.70
C GLY A 118 12.34 18.34 -16.30
N TYR A 119 12.92 17.74 -15.26
CA TYR A 119 12.94 18.30 -13.92
C TYR A 119 13.63 19.67 -13.91
N ASN A 120 12.98 20.69 -13.35
CA ASN A 120 13.47 22.06 -13.24
C ASN A 120 13.03 22.65 -11.90
N VAL A 121 13.99 23.22 -11.17
CA VAL A 121 13.79 23.81 -9.83
C VAL A 121 13.05 25.14 -9.83
N ASN A 122 12.80 25.73 -11.00
CA ASN A 122 12.06 26.98 -11.14
C ASN A 122 10.57 26.76 -11.48
N ASP A 123 10.20 25.55 -11.89
CA ASP A 123 8.83 25.22 -12.25
C ASP A 123 7.94 25.07 -11.01
N THR A 124 6.70 25.56 -11.07
CA THR A 124 5.72 25.45 -9.97
C THR A 124 5.51 24.00 -9.55
N GLN A 125 5.56 23.75 -8.24
CA GLN A 125 5.33 22.41 -7.68
C GLN A 125 3.84 22.07 -7.60
N SER A 126 3.50 20.82 -7.89
CA SER A 126 2.16 20.24 -7.66
C SER A 126 2.32 18.90 -6.93
N TYR A 127 1.69 18.76 -5.76
CA TYR A 127 1.70 17.58 -4.90
C TYR A 127 0.42 16.76 -5.16
N PRO A 128 0.45 15.79 -6.09
CA PRO A 128 -0.75 15.12 -6.59
C PRO A 128 -1.47 14.35 -5.49
N TYR A 129 -0.75 13.67 -4.59
CA TYR A 129 -1.35 12.90 -3.52
C TYR A 129 -2.04 13.78 -2.48
N CYS A 130 -1.41 14.88 -2.08
CA CYS A 130 -2.07 15.89 -1.25
C CYS A 130 -3.34 16.42 -1.92
N ALA A 131 -3.29 16.79 -3.20
CA ALA A 131 -4.47 17.28 -3.93
C ALA A 131 -5.60 16.23 -4.01
N ILE A 132 -5.27 14.96 -4.27
CA ILE A 132 -6.23 13.84 -4.30
C ILE A 132 -6.90 13.65 -2.94
N LEU A 133 -6.12 13.59 -1.86
CA LEU A 133 -6.66 13.38 -0.52
C LEU A 133 -7.49 14.58 -0.05
N LYS A 134 -7.04 15.81 -0.30
CA LYS A 134 -7.80 17.03 -0.01
C LYS A 134 -9.14 17.05 -0.75
N TYR A 135 -9.15 16.65 -2.02
CA TYR A 135 -10.38 16.50 -2.77
C TYR A 135 -11.31 15.44 -2.17
N LEU A 136 -10.80 14.24 -1.87
CA LEU A 136 -11.60 13.15 -1.28
C LEU A 136 -12.23 13.56 0.06
N ILE A 137 -11.45 14.20 0.93
CA ILE A 137 -11.93 14.70 2.23
C ILE A 137 -12.99 15.79 2.02
N ALA A 138 -12.70 16.79 1.17
CA ALA A 138 -13.66 17.86 0.89
C ALA A 138 -14.94 17.33 0.24
N ASN A 139 -14.85 16.40 -0.72
CA ASN A 139 -16.00 15.82 -1.39
C ASN A 139 -16.86 15.00 -0.41
N ALA A 140 -16.23 14.16 0.41
CA ALA A 140 -16.91 13.38 1.45
C ALA A 140 -17.71 14.28 2.43
N HIS A 141 -17.14 15.41 2.85
CA HIS A 141 -17.81 16.33 3.77
C HIS A 141 -18.93 17.16 3.11
N ASN A 142 -18.77 17.57 1.85
CA ASN A 142 -19.70 18.49 1.19
C ASN A 142 -20.85 17.78 0.45
N SER A 143 -20.55 16.72 -0.30
CA SER A 143 -21.52 16.01 -1.13
C SER A 143 -21.96 14.67 -0.54
N GLY A 144 -21.22 14.16 0.45
CA GLY A 144 -21.41 12.81 0.97
C GLY A 144 -20.84 11.71 0.06
N ASP A 145 -20.22 12.06 -1.08
CA ASP A 145 -19.51 11.12 -1.96
C ASP A 145 -18.03 11.03 -1.55
N PRO A 146 -17.58 9.93 -0.94
CA PRO A 146 -16.21 9.78 -0.48
C PRO A 146 -15.31 9.20 -1.57
N SER A 147 -15.57 9.51 -2.85
CA SER A 147 -14.86 8.89 -3.96
C SER A 147 -14.40 9.87 -5.05
N LEU A 148 -13.53 9.35 -5.92
CA LEU A 148 -12.87 10.08 -7.01
C LEU A 148 -12.61 9.11 -8.18
N THR A 149 -13.01 9.47 -9.41
CA THR A 149 -12.62 8.74 -10.62
C THR A 149 -11.34 9.29 -11.25
N VAL A 150 -10.80 8.58 -12.25
CA VAL A 150 -9.69 9.10 -13.08
C VAL A 150 -10.15 10.35 -13.85
N GLU A 151 -11.38 10.38 -14.34
CA GLU A 151 -11.97 11.53 -15.03
C GLU A 151 -12.09 12.75 -14.11
N ASP A 152 -12.44 12.55 -12.84
CA ASP A 152 -12.47 13.62 -11.84
C ASP A 152 -11.06 14.18 -11.59
N VAL A 153 -10.01 13.34 -11.57
CA VAL A 153 -8.62 13.83 -11.48
C VAL A 153 -8.29 14.79 -12.63
N PHE A 154 -8.68 14.44 -13.86
CA PHE A 154 -8.43 15.31 -15.01
C PHE A 154 -9.29 16.56 -15.01
N SER A 155 -10.60 16.41 -14.87
CA SER A 155 -11.56 17.49 -15.03
C SER A 155 -11.60 18.42 -13.81
N ARG A 156 -11.42 17.92 -12.58
CA ARG A 156 -11.56 18.69 -11.35
C ARG A 156 -10.24 19.09 -10.70
N LEU A 157 -9.19 18.28 -10.82
CA LEU A 157 -7.88 18.61 -10.22
C LEU A 157 -6.96 19.25 -11.25
N ILE A 158 -6.53 18.48 -12.26
CA ILE A 158 -5.54 18.93 -13.25
C ILE A 158 -6.08 20.13 -14.04
N GLY A 159 -7.32 20.05 -14.51
CA GLY A 159 -7.93 21.12 -15.31
C GLY A 159 -8.23 22.41 -14.54
N ASN A 160 -8.28 22.37 -13.21
CA ASN A 160 -8.37 23.55 -12.36
C ASN A 160 -7.00 24.03 -11.84
N ASN A 161 -5.90 23.42 -12.29
CA ASN A 161 -4.52 23.78 -11.93
C ASN A 161 -4.23 23.73 -10.42
N VAL A 162 -4.87 22.81 -9.68
CA VAL A 162 -4.59 22.66 -8.24
C VAL A 162 -3.18 22.12 -8.01
N THR A 163 -2.54 22.61 -6.96
CA THR A 163 -1.15 22.32 -6.62
C THR A 163 -1.01 21.39 -5.43
N GLY A 164 -2.07 21.14 -4.66
CA GLY A 164 -1.98 20.41 -3.40
C GLY A 164 -1.47 21.26 -2.24
N LEU A 165 -1.09 22.53 -2.49
CA LEU A 165 -0.70 23.49 -1.46
C LEU A 165 -1.91 24.22 -0.86
N GLU A 166 -3.04 24.23 -1.55
CA GLU A 166 -4.28 24.86 -1.09
C GLU A 166 -4.84 24.10 0.13
N GLY A 167 -5.61 24.76 0.99
CA GLY A 167 -6.29 24.09 2.12
C GLY A 167 -7.40 23.15 1.66
N ILE A 168 -7.83 22.22 2.52
CA ILE A 168 -8.89 21.24 2.19
C ILE A 168 -10.17 21.93 1.67
N ASN A 169 -10.57 23.03 2.31
CA ASN A 169 -11.79 23.77 1.95
C ASN A 169 -11.80 24.32 0.51
N SER A 170 -10.62 24.58 -0.08
CA SER A 170 -10.53 25.06 -1.46
C SER A 170 -11.00 24.03 -2.49
N TYR A 171 -11.05 22.74 -2.11
CA TYR A 171 -11.45 21.64 -3.00
C TYR A 171 -12.96 21.41 -3.03
N ALA A 172 -13.71 21.94 -2.07
CA ALA A 172 -15.15 21.75 -1.91
C ALA A 172 -15.98 22.11 -3.14
N ASN A 173 -15.56 23.18 -3.84
CA ASN A 173 -16.33 23.80 -4.92
C ASN A 173 -15.68 23.66 -6.30
N LEU A 174 -14.77 22.69 -6.48
CA LEU A 174 -14.10 22.47 -7.76
C LEU A 174 -15.10 21.93 -8.80
N GLY A 175 -15.45 22.80 -9.75
CA GLY A 175 -16.24 22.43 -10.92
C GLY A 175 -15.46 21.53 -11.89
N ALA A 176 -16.17 20.72 -12.67
CA ALA A 176 -15.55 19.95 -13.75
C ALA A 176 -15.19 20.88 -14.91
N SER A 177 -13.91 20.97 -15.23
CA SER A 177 -13.41 21.64 -16.44
C SER A 177 -13.56 20.72 -17.67
N ASN A 178 -13.31 21.28 -18.86
CA ASN A 178 -13.27 20.52 -20.11
C ASN A 178 -11.96 19.74 -20.32
N PHE A 179 -11.10 19.64 -19.28
CA PHE A 179 -9.83 18.95 -19.41
C PHE A 179 -10.02 17.43 -19.37
N ILE A 180 -9.56 16.75 -20.42
CA ILE A 180 -9.69 15.30 -20.59
C ILE A 180 -8.28 14.71 -20.72
N GLY A 181 -8.02 13.64 -19.97
CA GLY A 181 -6.76 12.89 -20.07
C GLY A 181 -6.61 12.21 -21.42
N GLN A 182 -5.38 12.10 -21.92
CA GLN A 182 -5.11 11.47 -23.21
C GLN A 182 -4.27 10.19 -23.06
N ASN A 183 -4.68 9.11 -23.73
CA ASN A 183 -3.91 7.87 -23.91
C ASN A 183 -3.22 7.39 -22.61
N ASP A 184 -1.88 7.40 -22.59
CA ASP A 184 -1.04 6.98 -21.47
C ASP A 184 -1.26 7.77 -20.18
N GLN A 185 -1.76 9.01 -20.25
CA GLN A 185 -2.01 9.81 -19.06
C GLN A 185 -3.10 9.18 -18.20
N ILE A 186 -4.16 8.64 -18.83
CA ILE A 186 -5.26 7.98 -18.13
C ILE A 186 -4.73 6.76 -17.37
N ARG A 187 -3.96 5.91 -18.05
CA ARG A 187 -3.31 4.74 -17.44
C ARG A 187 -2.40 5.15 -16.27
N GLN A 188 -1.55 6.16 -16.46
CA GLN A 188 -0.60 6.61 -15.44
C GLN A 188 -1.31 7.16 -14.19
N VAL A 189 -2.35 7.98 -14.36
CA VAL A 189 -3.16 8.48 -13.23
C VAL A 189 -3.87 7.31 -12.55
N ARG A 190 -4.46 6.37 -13.30
CA ARG A 190 -5.06 5.17 -12.73
C ARG A 190 -4.07 4.36 -11.89
N GLU A 191 -2.88 4.08 -12.40
CA GLU A 191 -1.83 3.36 -11.68
C GLU A 191 -1.40 4.09 -10.39
N MET A 192 -1.32 5.42 -10.44
CA MET A 192 -1.04 6.27 -9.27
C MET A 192 -2.15 6.15 -8.21
N LEU A 193 -3.42 6.18 -8.61
CA LEU A 193 -4.56 6.01 -7.71
C LEU A 193 -4.61 4.59 -7.10
N VAL A 194 -4.34 3.56 -7.90
CA VAL A 194 -4.28 2.17 -7.40
C VAL A 194 -3.13 2.01 -6.41
N PHE A 195 -1.95 2.58 -6.70
CA PHE A 195 -0.82 2.51 -5.79
C PHE A 195 -1.13 3.14 -4.42
N ILE A 196 -1.66 4.38 -4.42
CA ILE A 196 -1.93 5.09 -3.16
C ILE A 196 -3.10 4.49 -2.38
N SER A 197 -4.01 3.76 -3.04
CA SER A 197 -5.11 3.04 -2.39
C SER A 197 -4.66 1.97 -1.38
N GLN A 198 -3.36 1.68 -1.30
CA GLN A 198 -2.77 0.81 -0.28
C GLN A 198 -2.65 1.48 1.10
N LEU A 199 -2.95 2.78 1.23
CA LEU A 199 -3.14 3.45 2.53
C LEU A 199 -4.34 2.84 3.27
N SER A 200 -4.22 2.62 4.57
CA SER A 200 -5.27 2.00 5.41
C SER A 200 -6.68 2.60 5.25
N PHE A 201 -6.76 3.92 5.12
CA PHE A 201 -8.02 4.64 5.00
C PHE A 201 -8.47 4.87 3.55
N LEU A 202 -7.82 4.24 2.56
CA LEU A 202 -8.20 4.31 1.16
C LEU A 202 -8.58 2.94 0.59
N SER A 203 -9.34 2.92 -0.50
CA SER A 203 -9.58 1.69 -1.26
C SER A 203 -9.85 1.98 -2.74
N TRP A 204 -9.49 1.05 -3.61
CA TRP A 204 -9.81 1.10 -5.03
C TRP A 204 -10.89 0.05 -5.37
N ASN A 205 -12.06 0.49 -5.85
CA ASN A 205 -13.12 -0.41 -6.35
C ASN A 205 -13.88 0.27 -7.50
N ASP A 206 -14.41 -0.52 -8.43
CA ASP A 206 -15.21 -0.03 -9.56
C ASP A 206 -14.60 1.16 -10.32
N SER A 207 -13.28 1.11 -10.51
CA SER A 207 -12.48 2.16 -11.16
C SER A 207 -12.52 3.53 -10.45
N ARG A 208 -12.79 3.53 -9.14
CA ARG A 208 -12.84 4.71 -8.28
C ARG A 208 -11.93 4.51 -7.07
N LEU A 209 -11.30 5.59 -6.62
CA LEU A 209 -10.63 5.68 -5.34
C LEU A 209 -11.64 6.16 -4.29
N PHE A 210 -11.69 5.49 -3.14
CA PHE A 210 -12.55 5.85 -2.00
C PHE A 210 -11.72 6.18 -0.78
N ILE A 211 -12.21 7.10 0.04
CA ILE A 211 -11.71 7.37 1.40
C ILE A 211 -12.70 6.83 2.44
N ASP A 212 -12.18 6.19 3.49
CA ASP A 212 -12.96 5.93 4.70
C ASP A 212 -12.85 7.14 5.64
N ILE A 213 -13.81 8.06 5.53
CA ILE A 213 -13.82 9.28 6.35
C ILE A 213 -13.93 8.96 7.86
N HIS A 214 -14.52 7.82 8.23
CA HIS A 214 -14.62 7.40 9.64
C HIS A 214 -13.24 7.09 10.25
N ALA A 215 -12.26 6.69 9.43
CA ALA A 215 -10.89 6.51 9.89
C ALA A 215 -10.25 7.84 10.35
N LEU A 216 -10.79 8.98 9.92
CA LEU A 216 -10.32 10.32 10.28
C LEU A 216 -11.14 11.01 11.37
N GLU A 217 -12.28 10.46 11.79
CA GLU A 217 -13.21 11.11 12.75
C GLU A 217 -12.59 11.38 14.13
N ASN A 218 -11.64 10.55 14.55
CA ASN A 218 -10.96 10.70 15.83
C ASN A 218 -9.78 11.69 15.77
N LEU A 219 -9.53 12.31 14.61
CA LEU A 219 -8.45 13.27 14.41
C LEU A 219 -8.98 14.70 14.52
N SER A 220 -8.20 15.56 15.16
CA SER A 220 -8.44 17.00 15.12
C SER A 220 -8.25 17.54 13.70
N SER A 221 -8.87 18.69 13.38
CA SER A 221 -8.69 19.34 12.07
C SER A 221 -7.22 19.62 11.76
N ALA A 222 -6.40 19.94 12.77
CA ALA A 222 -4.96 20.15 12.60
C ALA A 222 -4.22 18.86 12.23
N GLN A 223 -4.63 17.71 12.78
CA GLN A 223 -4.06 16.41 12.42
C GLN A 223 -4.46 16.00 11.00
N VAL A 224 -5.73 16.21 10.62
CA VAL A 224 -6.20 15.95 9.25
C VAL A 224 -5.44 16.82 8.25
N GLU A 225 -5.32 18.12 8.51
CA GLU A 225 -4.51 19.00 7.66
C GLU A 225 -3.04 18.56 7.62
N GLY A 226 -2.47 18.11 8.73
CA GLY A 226 -1.10 17.59 8.80
C GLY A 226 -0.85 16.35 7.95
N LEU A 227 -1.84 15.46 7.78
CA LEU A 227 -1.76 14.27 6.92
C LEU A 227 -1.65 14.65 5.43
N VAL A 228 -2.29 15.75 5.04
CA VAL A 228 -2.38 16.18 3.63
C VAL A 228 -1.57 17.44 3.34
N SER A 229 -0.69 17.84 4.25
CA SER A 229 0.18 19.01 4.10
C SER A 229 1.50 18.64 3.42
N PRO A 230 1.81 19.22 2.25
CA PRO A 230 3.08 19.03 1.57
C PRO A 230 4.29 19.36 2.45
N MET A 231 5.36 18.57 2.32
CA MET A 231 6.67 18.88 2.87
C MET A 231 7.50 19.57 1.81
N ASN A 232 7.51 20.91 1.87
CA ASN A 232 8.28 21.74 0.97
C ASN A 232 9.70 21.96 1.50
N GLY A 233 10.64 22.15 0.58
CA GLY A 233 12.03 22.48 0.92
C GLY A 233 12.79 22.96 -0.29
N LEU A 234 14.00 23.46 -0.06
CA LEU A 234 14.88 23.92 -1.14
C LEU A 234 15.26 22.73 -2.03
N ARG A 235 14.87 22.83 -3.30
CA ARG A 235 15.12 21.80 -4.32
C ARG A 235 16.58 21.81 -4.76
N HIS A 236 17.15 20.63 -4.95
CA HIS A 236 18.46 20.46 -5.56
C HIS A 236 18.34 20.47 -7.10
N GLU A 237 19.28 21.12 -7.80
CA GLU A 237 19.25 21.23 -9.27
C GLU A 237 19.50 19.88 -9.95
N ASP A 238 20.47 19.11 -9.44
CA ASP A 238 20.69 17.73 -9.89
C ASP A 238 19.57 16.81 -9.39
N SER A 239 18.92 16.12 -10.34
CA SER A 239 17.78 15.24 -10.06
C SER A 239 18.11 14.03 -9.18
N GLU A 240 19.33 13.49 -9.25
CA GLU A 240 19.71 12.31 -8.46
C GLU A 240 19.93 12.69 -6.98
N PHE A 241 20.48 13.87 -6.74
CA PHE A 241 20.59 14.44 -5.40
C PHE A 241 19.24 14.93 -4.88
N GLU A 242 18.36 15.48 -5.73
CA GLU A 242 17.00 15.81 -5.29
C GLU A 242 16.23 14.55 -4.88
N ILE A 243 16.39 13.41 -5.54
CA ILE A 243 15.77 12.15 -5.08
C ILE A 243 16.24 11.79 -3.67
N GLN A 244 17.54 11.96 -3.37
CA GLN A 244 18.04 11.71 -2.01
C GLN A 244 17.43 12.67 -1.00
N ARG A 245 17.34 13.97 -1.34
CA ARG A 245 16.74 15.01 -0.48
C ARG A 245 15.24 14.82 -0.27
N MET A 246 14.51 14.54 -1.35
CA MET A 246 13.05 14.39 -1.37
C MET A 246 12.60 13.23 -0.48
N PHE A 247 13.35 12.13 -0.49
CA PHE A 247 13.05 10.95 0.31
C PHE A 247 14.00 10.81 1.49
N ASP A 248 14.50 11.95 1.99
CA ASP A 248 15.19 11.97 3.26
C ASP A 248 14.17 12.01 4.39
N ILE A 249 14.08 10.94 5.18
CA ILE A 249 13.14 10.82 6.28
C ILE A 249 13.91 10.88 7.61
N SER A 250 13.85 12.03 8.26
CA SER A 250 14.48 12.22 9.57
C SER A 250 13.62 11.63 10.70
N PRO A 251 14.21 11.17 11.83
CA PRO A 251 13.44 10.62 12.96
C PRO A 251 12.38 11.57 13.51
N ASN A 252 12.59 12.89 13.42
CA ASN A 252 11.62 13.89 13.87
C ASN A 252 10.37 13.97 12.99
N GLU A 253 10.46 13.56 11.73
CA GLU A 253 9.34 13.60 10.78
C GLU A 253 8.38 12.42 10.98
N GLU A 254 8.83 11.36 11.65
CA GLU A 254 8.04 10.16 11.97
C GLU A 254 7.00 10.40 13.07
N SER A 255 7.31 11.26 14.04
CA SER A 255 6.37 11.67 15.10
C SER A 255 5.10 12.34 14.53
N LEU A 256 5.15 12.83 13.28
CA LEU A 256 4.03 13.44 12.56
C LEU A 256 3.17 12.42 11.78
N LEU A 257 3.58 11.15 11.69
CA LEU A 257 2.97 10.11 10.86
C LEU A 257 2.28 9.00 11.68
N GLU A 258 2.51 8.94 12.98
CA GLU A 258 1.80 7.99 13.84
C GLU A 258 0.38 8.49 14.13
N LEU A 259 -0.55 8.10 13.26
CA LEU A 259 -1.93 7.88 13.68
C LEU A 259 -1.87 6.85 14.81
N LYS A 260 -2.04 7.28 16.06
CA LYS A 260 -2.15 6.37 17.21
C LYS A 260 -3.34 5.44 16.96
N GLU A 261 -3.07 4.27 16.41
CA GLU A 261 -4.00 3.16 16.56
C GLU A 261 -4.15 2.89 18.07
N PRO A 262 -5.36 2.55 18.55
CA PRO A 262 -5.50 2.04 19.90
C PRO A 262 -4.63 0.79 20.00
N ASN A 263 -3.57 0.87 20.82
CA ASN A 263 -2.67 -0.24 21.14
C ASN A 263 -3.49 -1.49 21.45
N THR A 264 -3.58 -2.41 20.48
CA THR A 264 -4.00 -3.78 20.75
C THR A 264 -2.74 -4.58 21.08
N PRO A 265 -2.68 -5.34 22.19
CA PRO A 265 -1.41 -5.90 22.70
C PRO A 265 -0.79 -7.06 21.89
N GLU A 266 -1.04 -7.17 20.59
CA GLU A 266 -0.78 -8.43 19.85
C GLU A 266 0.51 -8.46 19.02
N ASP A 267 1.34 -7.41 19.07
CA ASP A 267 2.55 -7.28 18.23
C ASP A 267 3.86 -7.80 18.86
N LEU A 268 3.84 -8.96 19.52
CA LEU A 268 5.06 -9.60 20.02
C LEU A 268 5.10 -11.10 19.71
N VAL A 269 5.83 -11.48 18.66
CA VAL A 269 6.35 -12.84 18.54
C VAL A 269 7.69 -12.90 19.27
N PHE A 270 7.74 -13.68 20.35
CA PHE A 270 8.99 -14.03 21.03
C PHE A 270 9.57 -15.28 20.39
N THR A 271 10.67 -15.13 19.66
CA THR A 271 11.65 -16.21 19.51
C THR A 271 12.78 -15.93 20.48
N GLU A 272 13.14 -16.95 21.26
CA GLU A 272 14.17 -16.91 22.28
C GLU A 272 15.41 -16.13 21.78
N GLY A 273 15.63 -14.94 22.33
CA GLY A 273 16.84 -14.13 22.10
C GLY A 273 16.77 -12.97 21.09
N ARG A 274 15.69 -12.72 20.34
CA ARG A 274 15.62 -11.50 19.49
C ARG A 274 14.19 -11.00 19.29
N LYS A 275 13.93 -9.75 19.69
CA LYS A 275 12.66 -9.05 19.43
C LYS A 275 12.61 -8.70 17.94
N ILE A 276 11.86 -9.46 17.15
CA ILE A 276 11.58 -9.14 15.75
C ILE A 276 10.14 -8.65 15.70
N ARG A 277 9.95 -7.35 15.40
CA ARG A 277 8.65 -6.83 15.00
C ARG A 277 8.36 -7.39 13.61
N VAL A 278 7.50 -8.40 13.53
CA VAL A 278 7.00 -8.94 12.26
C VAL A 278 5.68 -8.25 11.97
N SER A 279 5.68 -7.29 11.04
CA SER A 279 4.42 -6.80 10.49
C SER A 279 3.90 -7.79 9.45
N HIS A 280 3.01 -8.68 9.86
CA HIS A 280 2.00 -9.24 8.95
C HIS A 280 0.64 -8.56 9.16
N LEU A 281 0.69 -7.25 9.42
CA LEU A 281 -0.43 -6.31 9.38
C LEU A 281 -0.23 -5.46 8.12
N ARG A 282 -1.15 -5.34 7.17
CA ARG A 282 -2.55 -5.73 7.12
C ARG A 282 -2.90 -5.57 5.64
N THR A 283 -3.19 -6.65 4.92
CA THR A 283 -4.01 -6.49 3.70
C THR A 283 -5.37 -6.07 4.23
N GLU A 284 -5.61 -4.76 4.35
CA GLU A 284 -6.83 -4.25 4.95
C GLU A 284 -7.98 -4.62 4.02
N ARG A 285 -8.69 -5.66 4.47
CA ARG A 285 -9.92 -6.19 3.91
C ARG A 285 -10.89 -5.03 3.82
N ASN A 286 -11.41 -4.77 2.63
CA ASN A 286 -12.42 -3.75 2.36
C ASN A 286 -13.47 -3.74 3.49
N ARG A 287 -13.54 -2.65 4.29
CA ARG A 287 -14.48 -2.54 5.42
C ARG A 287 -15.93 -2.73 4.98
N LYS A 288 -16.26 -2.43 3.71
CA LYS A 288 -17.57 -2.74 3.12
C LYS A 288 -17.81 -4.24 3.04
N VAL A 289 -16.80 -5.05 2.69
CA VAL A 289 -16.89 -6.52 2.63
C VAL A 289 -17.07 -7.11 4.02
N ILE A 290 -16.35 -6.59 5.02
CA ILE A 290 -16.51 -6.99 6.42
C ILE A 290 -17.92 -6.65 6.91
N LYS A 291 -18.38 -5.42 6.69
CA LYS A 291 -19.74 -4.98 7.06
C LYS A 291 -20.81 -5.79 6.33
N HIS A 292 -20.62 -6.03 5.04
CA HIS A 292 -21.52 -6.82 4.21
C HIS A 292 -21.60 -8.27 4.70
N TYR A 293 -20.48 -8.87 5.08
CA TYR A 293 -20.43 -10.19 5.71
C TYR A 293 -21.26 -10.20 7.00
N PHE A 294 -21.01 -9.28 7.93
CA PHE A 294 -21.77 -9.29 9.20
C PHE A 294 -23.26 -9.03 9.05
N GLN A 295 -23.67 -8.32 7.98
CA GLN A 295 -25.07 -8.02 7.68
C GLN A 295 -25.80 -9.16 6.96
N HIS A 296 -25.12 -9.93 6.10
CA HIS A 296 -25.76 -10.85 5.16
C HIS A 296 -25.34 -12.31 5.31
N ALA A 297 -24.23 -12.61 5.99
CA ALA A 297 -23.80 -13.98 6.20
C ALA A 297 -24.64 -14.67 7.28
N GLU A 298 -25.04 -15.90 7.01
CA GLU A 298 -25.68 -16.75 8.01
C GLU A 298 -24.70 -17.02 9.16
N ASN A 299 -25.20 -16.90 10.40
CA ASN A 299 -24.40 -17.15 11.61
C ASN A 299 -23.12 -16.29 11.72
N SER A 300 -23.14 -15.05 11.22
CA SER A 300 -21.98 -14.15 11.20
C SER A 300 -21.31 -13.91 12.57
N LYS A 301 -22.01 -14.20 13.67
CA LYS A 301 -21.53 -14.10 15.07
C LYS A 301 -20.84 -15.36 15.61
N LEU A 302 -20.91 -16.47 14.87
CA LEU A 302 -20.30 -17.74 15.23
C LEU A 302 -19.00 -17.95 14.45
N CYS A 303 -18.02 -18.57 15.09
CA CYS A 303 -16.86 -19.10 14.37
C CYS A 303 -17.29 -20.25 13.46
N ASP A 304 -16.93 -20.23 12.19
CA ASP A 304 -17.30 -21.27 11.23
C ASP A 304 -16.62 -22.63 11.52
N ILE A 305 -15.50 -22.61 12.24
CA ILE A 305 -14.77 -23.82 12.66
C ILE A 305 -15.28 -24.32 14.01
N CYS A 306 -15.06 -23.57 15.09
CA CYS A 306 -15.34 -24.06 16.45
C CYS A 306 -16.75 -23.73 16.97
N ARG A 307 -17.58 -23.05 16.17
CA ARG A 307 -18.98 -22.67 16.50
C ARG A 307 -19.16 -21.85 17.78
N VAL A 308 -18.08 -21.31 18.35
CA VAL A 308 -18.15 -20.44 19.53
C VAL A 308 -18.85 -19.14 19.18
N GLU A 309 -19.85 -18.79 19.98
CA GLU A 309 -20.44 -17.45 20.04
C GLU A 309 -19.61 -16.58 20.99
N VAL A 310 -18.98 -15.53 20.46
CA VAL A 310 -18.11 -14.66 21.26
C VAL A 310 -18.90 -13.86 22.29
N ALA A 311 -20.08 -13.35 21.93
CA ALA A 311 -20.89 -12.51 22.81
C ALA A 311 -21.33 -13.23 24.09
N GLY A 312 -21.60 -14.55 24.00
CA GLY A 312 -21.91 -15.36 25.17
C GLY A 312 -20.70 -15.62 26.09
N ARG A 313 -19.48 -15.57 25.54
CA ARG A 313 -18.23 -15.84 26.28
C ARG A 313 -17.56 -14.57 26.83
N TYR A 314 -17.72 -13.44 26.14
CA TYR A 314 -17.12 -12.15 26.48
C TYR A 314 -18.18 -11.04 26.38
N PRO A 315 -19.07 -10.89 27.39
CA PRO A 315 -20.24 -10.02 27.31
C PRO A 315 -19.93 -8.52 27.16
N TRP A 316 -18.71 -8.10 27.48
CA TRP A 316 -18.24 -6.71 27.33
C TRP A 316 -17.73 -6.38 25.92
N LEU A 317 -17.70 -7.36 25.00
CA LEU A 317 -17.29 -7.17 23.61
C LEU A 317 -18.48 -7.35 22.68
N ASN A 318 -18.63 -6.43 21.72
CA ASN A 318 -19.69 -6.52 20.71
C ASN A 318 -19.48 -7.68 19.73
N ASN A 319 -18.23 -7.96 19.33
CA ASN A 319 -17.85 -9.05 18.44
C ASN A 319 -16.32 -9.27 18.50
N LEU A 320 -15.86 -10.51 18.29
CA LEU A 320 -14.44 -10.88 18.15
C LEU A 320 -14.24 -11.83 16.96
N ILE A 321 -15.28 -12.05 16.14
CA ILE A 321 -15.16 -12.80 14.89
C ILE A 321 -14.44 -11.94 13.85
N GLU A 322 -13.47 -12.55 13.17
CA GLU A 322 -12.67 -11.98 12.11
C GLU A 322 -13.09 -12.58 10.77
N VAL A 323 -13.38 -11.73 9.77
CA VAL A 323 -13.79 -12.17 8.43
C VAL A 323 -12.58 -12.64 7.63
N HIS A 324 -12.40 -13.94 7.49
CA HIS A 324 -11.31 -14.59 6.77
C HIS A 324 -11.71 -14.87 5.31
N HIS A 325 -10.78 -14.66 4.37
CA HIS A 325 -10.96 -15.08 2.98
C HIS A 325 -10.45 -16.52 2.85
N ILE A 326 -11.29 -17.43 2.36
CA ILE A 326 -10.92 -18.84 2.18
C ILE A 326 -9.68 -18.96 1.30
N LEU A 327 -9.67 -18.27 0.15
CA LEU A 327 -8.47 -18.02 -0.64
C LEU A 327 -7.77 -16.76 -0.12
N PRO A 328 -6.53 -16.83 0.40
CA PRO A 328 -5.84 -15.66 0.93
C PRO A 328 -5.67 -14.56 -0.11
N LEU A 329 -5.94 -13.30 0.27
CA LEU A 329 -5.79 -12.14 -0.61
C LEU A 329 -4.37 -11.94 -1.18
N ALA A 330 -3.36 -12.48 -0.50
CA ALA A 330 -1.98 -12.44 -0.97
C ALA A 330 -1.70 -13.43 -2.11
N SER A 331 -2.65 -14.33 -2.41
CA SER A 331 -2.48 -15.32 -3.47
C SER A 331 -2.53 -14.68 -4.86
N PRO A 332 -1.62 -15.04 -5.80
CA PRO A 332 -1.67 -14.57 -7.18
C PRO A 332 -2.99 -14.88 -7.89
N LEU A 333 -3.74 -15.89 -7.42
CA LEU A 333 -5.05 -16.26 -7.95
C LEU A 333 -6.13 -15.18 -7.73
N HIS A 334 -5.90 -14.20 -6.85
CA HIS A 334 -6.80 -13.05 -6.68
C HIS A 334 -6.64 -11.96 -7.75
N VAL A 335 -5.53 -11.97 -8.53
CA VAL A 335 -5.19 -10.87 -9.45
C VAL A 335 -6.17 -10.76 -10.62
N ASP A 336 -6.85 -11.85 -10.99
CA ASP A 336 -7.76 -11.91 -12.15
C ASP A 336 -9.26 -11.84 -11.77
N ARG A 337 -9.61 -11.62 -10.50
CA ARG A 337 -11.02 -11.58 -10.07
C ARG A 337 -11.66 -10.19 -10.19
N ALA A 338 -12.93 -10.19 -10.63
CA ALA A 338 -13.79 -9.02 -10.68
C ALA A 338 -14.37 -8.59 -9.31
N GLY A 339 -14.13 -9.36 -8.24
CA GLY A 339 -14.61 -9.03 -6.89
C GLY A 339 -14.54 -10.20 -5.89
N THR A 340 -14.98 -9.94 -4.65
CA THR A 340 -15.09 -10.92 -3.56
C THR A 340 -16.57 -11.24 -3.31
N SER A 341 -16.95 -12.51 -3.42
CA SER A 341 -18.30 -12.99 -3.08
C SER A 341 -18.41 -13.26 -1.57
N LEU A 342 -19.62 -13.23 -1.02
CA LEU A 342 -19.86 -13.70 0.35
C LEU A 342 -19.43 -15.16 0.54
N ASN A 343 -19.51 -15.98 -0.50
CA ASN A 343 -19.10 -17.39 -0.46
C ASN A 343 -17.58 -17.59 -0.37
N ASP A 344 -16.79 -16.53 -0.57
CA ASP A 344 -15.34 -16.54 -0.40
C ASP A 344 -14.91 -16.24 1.04
N LEU A 345 -15.88 -15.95 1.92
CA LEU A 345 -15.66 -15.39 3.24
C LEU A 345 -16.24 -16.29 4.32
N VAL A 346 -15.52 -16.36 5.43
CA VAL A 346 -15.93 -17.09 6.64
C VAL A 346 -15.56 -16.28 7.87
N GLY A 347 -16.39 -16.38 8.91
CA GLY A 347 -16.14 -15.76 10.20
C GLY A 347 -15.36 -16.71 11.09
N LEU A 348 -14.17 -16.32 11.55
CA LEU A 348 -13.35 -17.13 12.45
C LEU A 348 -13.07 -16.38 13.74
N CYS A 349 -13.04 -17.08 14.88
CA CYS A 349 -12.47 -16.49 16.09
C CYS A 349 -10.94 -16.37 15.96
N PRO A 350 -10.26 -15.54 16.77
CA PRO A 350 -8.83 -15.28 16.61
C PRO A 350 -7.97 -16.55 16.68
N ASN A 351 -8.37 -17.52 17.51
CA ASN A 351 -7.68 -18.80 17.64
C ASN A 351 -7.82 -19.66 16.36
N CYS A 352 -9.04 -19.84 15.87
CA CYS A 352 -9.28 -20.63 14.66
C CYS A 352 -8.69 -19.95 13.42
N HIS A 353 -8.72 -18.61 13.36
CA HIS A 353 -8.12 -17.86 12.26
C HIS A 353 -6.61 -18.09 12.16
N ARG A 354 -5.88 -17.96 13.29
CA ARG A 354 -4.45 -18.25 13.35
C ARG A 354 -4.15 -19.71 13.03
N ALA A 355 -4.90 -20.65 13.62
CA ALA A 355 -4.73 -22.08 13.38
C ALA A 355 -4.95 -22.49 11.91
N THR A 356 -5.94 -21.88 11.24
CA THR A 356 -6.22 -22.12 9.81
C THR A 356 -5.03 -21.71 8.94
N HIS A 357 -4.45 -20.53 9.18
CA HIS A 357 -3.25 -20.10 8.45
C HIS A 357 -2.04 -21.00 8.71
N SER A 358 -1.86 -21.49 9.94
CA SER A 358 -0.81 -22.46 10.25
C SER A 358 -1.02 -23.78 9.50
N PHE A 359 -2.27 -24.26 9.42
CA PHE A 359 -2.60 -25.47 8.66
C PHE A 359 -2.30 -25.32 7.17
N TYR A 360 -2.72 -24.20 6.55
CA TYR A 360 -2.42 -23.92 5.13
C TYR A 360 -0.93 -24.02 4.82
N LYS A 361 -0.08 -23.46 5.69
CA LYS A 361 1.38 -23.53 5.50
C LYS A 361 1.92 -24.96 5.57
N ILE A 362 1.39 -25.77 6.49
CA ILE A 362 1.78 -27.18 6.63
C ILE A 362 1.36 -27.96 5.39
N GLU A 363 0.11 -27.80 4.94
CA GLU A 363 -0.43 -28.58 3.81
C GLU A 363 0.26 -28.21 2.50
N LEU A 364 0.41 -26.92 2.21
CA LEU A 364 1.14 -26.45 1.03
C LEU A 364 2.60 -26.96 1.04
N SER A 365 3.24 -27.01 2.21
CA SER A 365 4.59 -27.57 2.34
C SER A 365 4.62 -29.09 2.12
N ASN A 366 3.61 -29.83 2.58
CA ASN A 366 3.50 -31.28 2.35
C ASN A 366 3.33 -31.60 0.86
N GLU A 367 2.63 -30.73 0.14
CA GLU A 367 2.41 -30.83 -1.31
C GLU A 367 3.55 -30.23 -2.16
N ASN A 368 4.58 -29.65 -1.53
CA ASN A 368 5.65 -28.89 -2.20
C ASN A 368 5.13 -27.72 -3.07
N LEU A 369 4.06 -27.07 -2.63
CA LEU A 369 3.47 -25.91 -3.29
C LEU A 369 3.88 -24.63 -2.58
N ALA A 370 4.20 -23.60 -3.37
CA ALA A 370 4.49 -22.26 -2.84
C ALA A 370 3.22 -21.48 -2.48
N ASP A 371 2.09 -21.82 -3.11
CA ASP A 371 0.76 -21.25 -2.87
C ASP A 371 -0.34 -22.17 -3.44
N PHE A 372 -1.61 -21.86 -3.19
CA PHE A 372 -2.76 -22.53 -3.78
C PHE A 372 -2.71 -22.50 -5.31
N VAL A 373 -3.11 -23.62 -5.94
CA VAL A 373 -3.13 -23.78 -7.41
C VAL A 373 -4.48 -23.46 -8.03
N SER A 374 -5.55 -23.43 -7.24
CA SER A 374 -6.89 -23.01 -7.65
C SER A 374 -7.71 -22.54 -6.44
N GLU A 375 -8.85 -21.89 -6.71
CA GLU A 375 -9.84 -21.55 -5.69
C GLU A 375 -10.46 -22.79 -5.04
N GLU A 376 -10.78 -23.79 -5.85
CA GLU A 376 -11.25 -25.10 -5.37
C GLU A 376 -10.24 -25.72 -4.41
N HIS A 377 -8.94 -25.66 -4.74
CA HIS A 377 -7.91 -26.16 -3.84
C HIS A 377 -7.93 -25.42 -2.49
N ALA A 378 -7.98 -24.09 -2.49
CA ALA A 378 -8.08 -23.32 -1.24
C ALA A 378 -9.33 -23.65 -0.42
N LYS A 379 -10.48 -23.86 -1.09
CA LYS A 379 -11.73 -24.28 -0.44
C LYS A 379 -11.62 -25.68 0.15
N GLU A 380 -11.04 -26.64 -0.58
CA GLU A 380 -10.83 -28.00 -0.11
C GLU A 380 -9.93 -28.04 1.12
N THR A 381 -8.79 -27.34 1.09
CA THR A 381 -7.89 -27.22 2.24
C THR A 381 -8.59 -26.58 3.45
N TYR A 382 -9.41 -25.55 3.24
CA TYR A 382 -10.22 -24.97 4.30
C TYR A 382 -11.23 -25.97 4.90
N TYR A 383 -11.93 -26.73 4.05
CA TYR A 383 -12.89 -27.74 4.52
C TYR A 383 -12.20 -28.89 5.25
N GLN A 384 -10.97 -29.24 4.90
CA GLN A 384 -10.17 -30.19 5.68
C GLN A 384 -9.94 -29.66 7.10
N VAL A 385 -9.53 -28.40 7.27
CA VAL A 385 -9.42 -27.78 8.61
C VAL A 385 -10.73 -27.91 9.36
N LYS A 386 -11.85 -27.52 8.74
CA LYS A 386 -13.17 -27.57 9.37
C LYS A 386 -13.57 -28.98 9.81
N SER A 387 -13.27 -29.99 8.99
CA SER A 387 -13.58 -31.40 9.29
C SER A 387 -12.85 -31.94 10.52
N GLN A 388 -11.65 -31.43 10.83
CA GLN A 388 -10.88 -31.80 12.02
C GLN A 388 -11.57 -31.36 13.33
N PHE A 389 -12.45 -30.35 13.27
CA PHE A 389 -13.17 -29.81 14.42
C PHE A 389 -14.62 -30.29 14.53
N LEU A 390 -15.18 -30.91 13.48
CA LEU A 390 -16.52 -31.50 13.51
C LEU A 390 -16.58 -32.83 14.29
N ASN A 391 -15.42 -33.36 14.72
CA ASN A 391 -15.28 -34.59 15.49
C ASN A 391 -14.97 -34.36 16.99
N ILE A 392 -15.20 -33.15 17.51
CA ILE A 392 -14.97 -32.79 18.92
C ILE A 392 -16.30 -32.53 19.64
#